data_AF-A0A1G9JLI7-F1
#
_entry.id   AF-A0A1G9JLI7-F1
#
_cell.length_a   1.000
_cell.length_b   1.000
_cell.length_c   1.000
_cell.angle_alpha   90.00
_cell.angle_beta   90.00
_cell.angle_gamma   90.00
#
_symmetry.space_group_name_H-M   'P 1'
#
loop_
_entity.id
_entity.type
_entity.pdbx_description
1 polymer ?
#
loop_
_entity_poly.entity_id
_entity_poly.type
_entity_poly.pdbx_seq_one_letter_code
_entity_poly.pdbx_strand_id
1 'polypeptide(L)'
;MPHRRGLFTSAQTSGSTVVHLAMKHLQYAPPGRPRPADSTPRRARPPRRGPLMLSALILLRHVAAESADRLTDAQSRRAWALADFLQLYNPTNLLSGPGSACAETLGPLAGRLGLQSTRSPDLACDAPKLTPAHAAVWLGARALRALPDPRRTTVVCAEGPVLAALLVAVAALDGHDLAHHAQEPADALAPGGGWVLHRDDGRLVDVKPLSVR
;
A
#
# COMPACT_ATOMS: atom_id res chain seq x y z
N MET A 1 -56.40 9.28 -9.06
CA MET A 1 -55.79 10.53 -9.56
C MET A 1 -54.50 10.76 -8.77
N PRO A 2 -53.39 11.21 -9.40
CA PRO A 2 -52.24 10.33 -9.68
C PRO A 2 -51.00 10.52 -8.77
N HIS A 3 -50.14 9.49 -8.84
CA HIS A 3 -48.74 9.43 -8.41
C HIS A 3 -47.89 10.65 -8.85
N ARG A 4 -46.96 11.08 -7.99
CA ARG A 4 -45.70 11.70 -8.44
C ARG A 4 -44.50 11.07 -7.74
N ARG A 5 -43.72 10.36 -8.55
CA ARG A 5 -42.35 9.89 -8.29
C ARG A 5 -41.41 11.10 -8.34
N GLY A 6 -40.60 11.29 -7.31
CA GLY A 6 -39.44 12.18 -7.34
C GLY A 6 -38.22 11.43 -7.81
N LEU A 7 -37.72 11.78 -9.00
CA LEU A 7 -36.43 11.32 -9.52
C LEU A 7 -35.30 11.96 -8.69
N PHE A 8 -34.43 11.13 -8.11
CA PHE A 8 -33.10 11.54 -7.67
C PHE A 8 -32.14 11.42 -8.86
N THR A 9 -31.69 12.57 -9.35
CA THR A 9 -30.56 12.68 -10.29
C THR A 9 -29.27 12.62 -9.50
N SER A 10 -28.51 11.52 -9.60
CA SER A 10 -27.13 11.45 -9.11
C SER A 10 -26.20 12.17 -10.08
N ALA A 11 -25.61 13.28 -9.66
CA ALA A 11 -24.51 13.91 -10.38
C ALA A 11 -23.24 13.07 -10.19
N GLN A 12 -22.79 12.46 -11.29
CA GLN A 12 -21.48 11.82 -11.42
C GLN A 12 -20.45 12.94 -11.68
N THR A 13 -19.79 13.43 -10.64
CA THR A 13 -18.66 14.36 -10.80
C THR A 13 -17.38 13.56 -11.02
N SER A 14 -16.88 13.67 -12.25
CA SER A 14 -15.62 13.14 -12.76
C SER A 14 -14.43 13.59 -11.89
N GLY A 15 -13.81 12.65 -11.17
CA GLY A 15 -12.64 12.85 -10.31
C GLY A 15 -11.29 12.57 -10.99
N SER A 16 -11.26 12.53 -12.33
CA SER A 16 -10.13 11.97 -13.09
C SER A 16 -8.91 12.91 -13.25
N THR A 17 -8.90 14.10 -12.62
CA THR A 17 -7.86 15.12 -12.88
C THR A 17 -6.80 15.24 -11.78
N VAL A 18 -6.96 14.58 -10.62
CA VAL A 18 -6.13 14.89 -9.44
C VAL A 18 -4.78 14.14 -9.41
N VAL A 19 -4.65 13.00 -10.09
CA VAL A 19 -3.42 12.19 -10.03
C VAL A 19 -2.33 12.71 -10.99
N HIS A 20 -2.71 13.43 -12.05
CA HIS A 20 -1.76 13.88 -13.07
C HIS A 20 -0.87 15.07 -12.63
N LEU A 21 -1.24 15.79 -11.56
CA LEU A 21 -0.56 17.04 -11.19
C LEU A 21 0.62 16.85 -10.21
N ALA A 22 0.70 15.72 -9.50
CA ALA A 22 1.73 15.51 -8.48
C ALA A 22 3.06 14.96 -9.02
N MET A 23 3.11 14.48 -10.27
CA MET A 23 4.33 13.88 -10.85
C MET A 23 5.16 14.83 -11.74
N LYS A 24 4.70 16.05 -12.02
CA LYS A 24 5.37 16.94 -12.99
C LYS A 24 6.47 17.85 -12.44
N HIS A 25 6.79 17.80 -11.15
CA HIS A 25 7.69 18.78 -10.51
C HIS A 25 9.06 18.26 -10.05
N LEU A 26 9.47 17.05 -10.42
CA LEU A 26 10.79 16.51 -10.09
C LEU A 26 11.52 16.00 -11.34
N GLN A 27 11.96 16.92 -12.21
CA GLN A 27 12.98 16.61 -13.22
C GLN A 27 13.64 17.90 -13.72
N TYR A 28 14.78 18.25 -13.12
CA TYR A 28 15.80 19.06 -13.75
C TYR A 28 17.17 18.49 -13.39
N ALA A 29 17.65 17.56 -14.21
CA ALA A 29 19.05 17.15 -14.23
C ALA A 29 19.68 17.73 -15.52
N PRO A 30 20.83 18.41 -15.44
CA PRO A 30 21.47 19.01 -16.61
C PRO A 30 22.02 17.94 -17.57
N PRO A 31 22.08 18.22 -18.88
CA PRO A 31 22.62 17.30 -19.87
C PRO A 31 24.13 17.07 -19.66
N GLY A 32 24.49 15.87 -19.18
CA GLY A 32 25.87 15.41 -19.08
C GLY A 32 26.46 15.08 -20.44
N ARG A 33 27.75 15.40 -20.62
CA ARG A 33 28.52 15.22 -21.86
C ARG A 33 28.53 13.76 -22.36
N PRO A 34 28.57 13.54 -23.69
CA PRO A 34 28.72 12.21 -24.27
C PRO A 34 30.07 11.59 -23.89
N ARG A 35 30.01 10.37 -23.35
CA ARG A 35 31.18 9.56 -22.97
C ARG A 35 31.60 8.73 -24.21
N PRO A 36 32.89 8.64 -24.54
CA PRO A 36 33.36 7.90 -25.71
C PRO A 36 33.05 6.40 -25.57
N ALA A 37 32.64 5.81 -26.69
CA ALA A 37 32.35 4.40 -26.82
C ALA A 37 33.66 3.61 -26.73
N ASP A 38 33.86 2.90 -25.62
CA ASP A 38 34.91 1.90 -25.50
C ASP A 38 34.32 0.48 -25.43
N SER A 39 35.09 -0.36 -26.09
CA SER A 39 34.93 -1.70 -26.61
C SER A 39 34.46 -2.81 -25.65
N THR A 40 33.59 -3.67 -26.18
CA THR A 40 33.27 -5.06 -25.77
C THR A 40 33.03 -5.35 -24.28
N PRO A 41 31.80 -5.69 -23.85
CA PRO A 41 31.54 -6.08 -22.48
C PRO A 41 32.20 -7.44 -22.20
N ARG A 42 33.36 -7.42 -21.54
CA ARG A 42 33.79 -8.56 -20.70
C ARG A 42 32.61 -8.86 -19.78
N ARG A 43 32.10 -10.10 -19.81
CA ARG A 43 31.08 -10.58 -18.86
C ARG A 43 31.66 -10.50 -17.46
N ALA A 44 31.55 -9.33 -16.84
CA ALA A 44 31.87 -9.11 -15.45
C ALA A 44 30.97 -10.07 -14.66
N ARG A 45 31.60 -11.02 -13.96
CA ARG A 45 30.93 -11.85 -12.97
C ARG A 45 30.24 -10.88 -12.00
N PRO A 46 28.91 -10.94 -11.84
CA PRO A 46 28.23 -10.03 -10.93
C PRO A 46 28.89 -10.17 -9.55
N PRO A 47 29.14 -9.06 -8.85
CA PRO A 47 29.71 -9.12 -7.51
C PRO A 47 28.89 -10.11 -6.68
N ARG A 48 29.57 -10.98 -5.93
CA ARG A 48 28.93 -11.89 -4.98
C ARG A 48 28.16 -11.00 -3.99
N ARG A 49 26.87 -10.80 -4.23
CA ARG A 49 25.98 -10.20 -3.25
C ARG A 49 26.07 -11.09 -2.01
N GLY A 50 26.16 -10.46 -0.83
CA GLY A 50 26.03 -11.17 0.44
C GLY A 50 24.69 -11.91 0.50
N PRO A 51 24.41 -12.62 1.61
CA PRO A 51 23.11 -13.26 1.81
C PRO A 51 21.99 -12.25 1.51
N LEU A 52 21.13 -12.54 0.54
CA LEU A 52 20.01 -11.67 0.19
C LEU A 52 19.05 -11.64 1.39
N MET A 53 18.93 -10.48 2.03
CA MET A 53 17.91 -10.26 3.05
C MET A 53 16.64 -9.79 2.37
N LEU A 54 15.87 -10.75 1.89
CA LEU A 54 14.57 -10.50 1.29
C LEU A 54 13.52 -10.32 2.37
N SER A 55 12.79 -9.21 2.32
CA SER A 55 11.65 -8.92 3.19
C SER A 55 10.46 -8.46 2.35
N ALA A 56 9.27 -8.35 2.97
CA ALA A 56 8.11 -7.77 2.31
C ALA A 56 7.37 -6.79 3.22
N LEU A 57 6.91 -5.69 2.63
CA LEU A 57 5.91 -4.80 3.24
C LEU A 57 4.58 -5.08 2.55
N ILE A 58 3.63 -5.62 3.29
CA ILE A 58 2.31 -5.98 2.76
C ILE A 58 1.31 -4.92 3.20
N LEU A 59 0.76 -4.20 2.25
CA LEU A 59 -0.27 -3.19 2.45
C LEU A 59 -1.63 -3.85 2.20
N LEU A 60 -2.51 -3.88 3.19
CA LEU A 60 -3.77 -4.62 3.14
C LEU A 60 -4.94 -3.73 3.55
N ARG A 61 -5.95 -3.58 2.68
CA ARG A 61 -7.23 -3.02 3.12
C ARG A 61 -7.97 -4.06 3.94
N HIS A 62 -8.55 -3.65 5.06
CA HIS A 62 -9.44 -4.53 5.83
C HIS A 62 -10.58 -5.09 4.96
N VAL A 63 -11.14 -6.24 5.37
CA VAL A 63 -12.17 -6.94 4.58
C VAL A 63 -13.56 -6.32 4.70
N ALA A 64 -13.74 -5.38 5.64
CA ALA A 64 -15.00 -4.67 5.79
C ALA A 64 -15.11 -3.56 4.72
N ALA A 65 -16.32 -3.34 4.20
CA ALA A 65 -16.55 -2.26 3.25
C ALA A 65 -16.57 -0.89 3.95
N GLU A 66 -17.04 -0.89 5.20
CA GLU A 66 -17.20 0.27 6.06
C GLU A 66 -16.60 -0.03 7.44
N SER A 67 -16.49 1.01 8.27
CA SER A 67 -16.09 0.91 9.67
C SER A 67 -17.17 0.17 10.48
N ALA A 68 -17.18 -1.16 10.39
CA ALA A 68 -18.04 -2.00 11.19
C ALA A 68 -17.35 -2.34 12.52
N ASP A 69 -18.12 -2.33 13.61
CA ASP A 69 -17.62 -2.75 14.93
C ASP A 69 -17.21 -4.22 14.96
N ARG A 70 -17.82 -5.06 14.12
CA ARG A 70 -17.50 -6.48 13.94
C ARG A 70 -17.63 -6.95 12.49
N LEU A 71 -16.80 -7.91 12.10
CA LEU A 71 -16.89 -8.62 10.82
C LEU A 71 -18.10 -9.56 10.80
N THR A 72 -18.82 -9.56 9.68
CA THR A 72 -19.82 -10.59 9.35
C THR A 72 -19.15 -11.95 9.16
N ASP A 73 -19.91 -13.05 9.17
CA ASP A 73 -19.36 -14.39 8.93
C ASP A 73 -18.64 -14.51 7.57
N ALA A 74 -19.16 -13.86 6.53
CA ALA A 74 -18.55 -13.85 5.21
C ALA A 74 -17.21 -13.10 5.21
N GLN A 75 -17.14 -11.96 5.89
CA GLN A 75 -15.90 -11.19 6.05
C GLN A 75 -14.89 -11.95 6.92
N SER A 76 -15.34 -12.58 8.00
CA SER A 76 -14.51 -13.43 8.85
C SER A 76 -13.88 -14.58 8.07
N ARG A 77 -14.65 -15.29 7.23
CA ARG A 77 -14.11 -16.32 6.32
C ARG A 77 -13.06 -15.75 5.36
N ARG A 78 -13.26 -14.55 4.83
CA ARG A 78 -12.28 -13.87 3.97
C ARG A 78 -11.00 -13.49 4.75
N ALA A 79 -11.13 -13.02 5.98
CA ALA A 79 -9.97 -12.73 6.85
C ALA A 79 -9.15 -13.99 7.15
N TRP A 80 -9.82 -15.13 7.37
CA TRP A 80 -9.15 -16.43 7.51
C TRP A 80 -8.39 -16.86 6.25
N ALA A 81 -9.02 -16.74 5.07
CA ALA A 81 -8.37 -17.04 3.80
C ALA A 81 -7.17 -16.11 3.53
N LEU A 82 -7.29 -14.82 3.87
CA LEU A 82 -6.17 -13.88 3.83
C LEU A 82 -5.04 -14.32 4.74
N ALA A 83 -5.33 -14.73 5.98
CA ALA A 83 -4.31 -15.21 6.90
C ALA A 83 -3.60 -16.47 6.36
N ASP A 84 -4.30 -17.36 5.66
CA ASP A 84 -3.71 -18.57 5.04
C ASP A 84 -2.70 -18.23 3.94
N PHE A 85 -2.97 -17.15 3.21
CA PHE A 85 -2.06 -16.64 2.20
C PHE A 85 -0.90 -15.85 2.82
N LEU A 86 -1.18 -14.95 3.76
CA LEU A 86 -0.20 -14.02 4.32
C LEU A 86 0.86 -14.72 5.18
N GLN A 87 0.54 -15.84 5.83
CA GLN A 87 1.52 -16.62 6.57
C GLN A 87 2.68 -17.14 5.69
N LEU A 88 2.47 -17.28 4.37
CA LEU A 88 3.51 -17.72 3.43
C LEU A 88 4.66 -16.71 3.31
N TYR A 89 4.43 -15.45 3.67
CA TYR A 89 5.47 -14.42 3.74
C TYR A 89 6.23 -14.41 5.07
N ASN A 90 5.81 -15.24 6.04
CA ASN A 90 6.36 -15.30 7.39
C ASN A 90 6.55 -13.89 8.02
N PRO A 91 5.47 -13.08 8.12
CA PRO A 91 5.57 -11.76 8.70
C PRO A 91 6.02 -11.83 10.15
N THR A 92 6.83 -10.86 10.58
CA THR A 92 7.28 -10.74 11.97
C THR A 92 6.63 -9.57 12.69
N ASN A 93 5.97 -8.66 11.95
CA ASN A 93 5.27 -7.51 12.50
C ASN A 93 3.88 -7.40 11.87
N LEU A 94 2.90 -7.06 12.70
CA LEU A 94 1.54 -6.75 12.29
C LEU A 94 1.19 -5.34 12.81
N LEU A 95 0.82 -4.45 11.89
CA LEU A 95 0.38 -3.10 12.19
C LEU A 95 -1.08 -2.93 11.74
N SER A 96 -1.90 -2.37 12.60
CA SER A 96 -3.29 -2.05 12.30
C SER A 96 -3.57 -0.56 12.47
N GLY A 97 -4.36 0.00 11.57
CA GLY A 97 -5.05 1.26 11.79
C GLY A 97 -5.91 1.23 13.07
N PRO A 98 -6.39 2.40 13.54
CA PRO A 98 -7.09 2.50 14.81
C PRO A 98 -8.46 1.81 14.84
N GLY A 99 -9.09 1.56 13.69
CA GLY A 99 -10.40 0.92 13.59
C GLY A 99 -10.40 -0.57 13.96
N SER A 100 -11.51 -1.05 14.51
CA SER A 100 -11.73 -2.47 14.86
C SER A 100 -11.59 -3.39 13.64
N ALA A 101 -12.10 -2.98 12.48
CA ALA A 101 -12.08 -3.77 11.25
C ALA A 101 -10.66 -4.26 10.87
N CYS A 102 -9.63 -3.43 11.09
CA CYS A 102 -8.25 -3.86 10.83
C CYS A 102 -7.73 -4.86 11.85
N ALA A 103 -8.02 -4.66 13.13
CA ALA A 103 -7.64 -5.60 14.18
C ALA A 103 -8.32 -6.97 13.95
N GLU A 104 -9.60 -6.97 13.57
CA GLU A 104 -10.35 -8.20 13.29
C GLU A 104 -9.87 -8.87 11.99
N THR A 105 -9.51 -8.11 10.96
CA THR A 105 -8.94 -8.65 9.72
C THR A 105 -7.60 -9.37 9.98
N LEU A 106 -6.75 -8.81 10.84
CA LEU A 106 -5.44 -9.38 11.17
C LEU A 106 -5.49 -10.45 12.27
N GLY A 107 -6.58 -10.54 13.03
CA GLY A 107 -6.74 -11.46 14.16
C GLY A 107 -6.39 -12.92 13.84
N PRO A 108 -6.92 -13.51 12.75
CA PRO A 108 -6.59 -14.88 12.37
C PRO A 108 -5.09 -15.11 12.11
N LEU A 109 -4.43 -14.16 11.43
CA LEU A 109 -2.99 -14.22 11.15
C LEU A 109 -2.16 -14.09 12.43
N ALA A 110 -2.54 -13.14 13.29
CA ALA A 110 -1.90 -12.93 14.59
C ALA A 110 -1.95 -14.21 15.45
N GLY A 111 -3.12 -14.84 15.55
CA GLY A 111 -3.31 -16.08 16.30
C GLY A 111 -2.48 -17.25 15.76
N ARG A 112 -2.39 -17.41 14.43
CA ARG A 112 -1.61 -18.48 13.80
C ARG A 112 -0.11 -18.36 14.03
N LEU A 113 0.42 -17.14 13.97
CA LEU A 113 1.85 -16.87 14.07
C LEU A 113 2.32 -16.56 15.50
N GLY A 114 1.39 -16.51 16.47
CA GLY A 114 1.71 -16.09 17.83
C GLY A 114 2.16 -14.63 17.92
N LEU A 115 1.71 -13.77 17.01
CA LEU A 115 2.08 -12.36 16.94
C LEU A 115 1.02 -11.48 17.61
N GLN A 116 1.43 -10.27 17.98
CA GLN A 116 0.51 -9.22 18.41
C GLN A 116 0.37 -8.17 17.30
N SER A 117 -0.86 -7.71 17.07
CA SER A 117 -1.13 -6.59 16.15
C SER A 117 -0.99 -5.28 16.91
N THR A 118 0.00 -4.46 16.55
CA THR A 118 0.19 -3.14 17.14
C THR A 118 -0.73 -2.14 16.45
N ARG A 119 -1.63 -1.52 17.22
CA ARG A 119 -2.46 -0.41 16.73
C ARG A 119 -1.61 0.85 16.62
N SER A 120 -1.66 1.50 15.46
CA SER A 120 -0.96 2.77 15.23
C SER A 120 -1.95 3.88 14.89
N PRO A 121 -1.98 4.98 15.66
CA PRO A 121 -2.77 6.16 15.31
C PRO A 121 -2.22 6.85 14.04
N ASP A 122 -0.96 6.61 13.67
CA ASP A 122 -0.38 7.17 12.44
C ASP A 122 -0.93 6.51 11.15
N LEU A 123 -1.69 5.43 11.27
CA LEU A 123 -2.39 4.76 10.16
C LEU A 123 -3.87 5.17 10.04
N ALA A 124 -4.28 6.23 10.73
CA ALA A 124 -5.63 6.76 10.66
C ALA A 124 -5.87 7.54 9.34
N CYS A 125 -7.09 7.45 8.81
CA CYS A 125 -7.48 8.10 7.55
C CYS A 125 -7.91 9.57 7.74
N ASP A 126 -7.94 10.08 8.97
CA ASP A 126 -8.26 11.47 9.24
C ASP A 126 -7.12 12.37 8.76
N ALA A 127 -7.41 13.23 7.79
CA ALA A 127 -6.50 14.28 7.35
C ALA A 127 -7.03 15.65 7.80
N PRO A 128 -6.15 16.61 8.12
CA PRO A 128 -6.56 17.99 8.33
C PRO A 128 -7.21 18.57 7.06
N LYS A 129 -7.89 19.72 7.18
CA LYS A 129 -8.54 20.42 6.07
C LYS A 129 -7.50 20.90 5.05
N LEU A 130 -7.10 20.02 4.15
CA LEU A 130 -6.11 20.21 3.09
C LEU A 130 -6.74 19.94 1.73
N THR A 131 -6.07 20.38 0.67
CA THR A 131 -6.44 19.94 -0.68
C THR A 131 -6.15 18.44 -0.83
N PRO A 132 -6.83 17.70 -1.72
CA PRO A 132 -6.64 16.25 -1.85
C PRO A 132 -5.19 15.81 -2.03
N ALA A 133 -4.41 16.53 -2.84
CA ALA A 133 -2.99 16.24 -3.05
C ALA A 133 -2.16 16.40 -1.76
N HIS A 134 -2.35 17.50 -1.03
CA HIS A 134 -1.67 17.71 0.24
C HIS A 134 -2.12 16.72 1.32
N ALA A 135 -3.40 16.32 1.33
CA ALA A 135 -3.91 15.29 2.23
C ALA A 135 -3.23 13.94 1.96
N ALA A 136 -3.08 13.54 0.69
CA ALA A 136 -2.37 12.31 0.33
C ALA A 136 -0.90 12.34 0.79
N VAL A 137 -0.17 13.45 0.55
CA VAL A 137 1.21 13.62 1.03
C VAL A 137 1.28 13.53 2.56
N TRP A 138 0.36 14.20 3.25
CA TRP A 138 0.30 14.17 4.71
C TRP A 138 0.03 12.77 5.26
N LEU A 139 -0.93 12.04 4.68
CA LEU A 139 -1.24 10.66 5.06
C LEU A 139 -0.04 9.74 4.83
N GLY A 140 0.64 9.85 3.69
CA GLY A 140 1.82 9.06 3.37
C GLY A 140 2.97 9.32 4.35
N ALA A 141 3.28 10.60 4.61
CA ALA A 141 4.32 10.99 5.56
C ALA A 141 3.99 10.56 7.00
N ARG A 142 2.72 10.60 7.39
CA ARG A 142 2.24 10.10 8.69
C ARG A 142 2.40 8.58 8.79
N ALA A 143 1.89 7.84 7.82
CA ALA A 143 1.92 6.39 7.81
C ALA A 143 3.36 5.83 7.75
N LEU A 144 4.29 6.50 7.07
CA LEU A 144 5.71 6.12 7.04
C LEU A 144 6.34 6.07 8.44
N ARG A 145 5.94 6.94 9.37
CA ARG A 145 6.47 6.94 10.76
C ARG A 145 6.07 5.71 11.56
N ALA A 146 4.99 5.04 11.17
CA ALA A 146 4.53 3.83 11.82
C ALA A 146 5.31 2.58 11.39
N LEU A 147 6.04 2.63 10.27
CA LEU A 147 6.70 1.45 9.72
C LEU A 147 7.91 1.03 10.59
N PRO A 148 8.06 -0.29 10.86
CA PRO A 148 9.21 -0.80 11.58
C PRO A 148 10.44 -0.89 10.64
N ASP A 149 11.51 -1.53 11.12
CA ASP A 149 12.69 -1.85 10.33
C ASP A 149 12.31 -2.46 8.95
N PRO A 150 12.71 -1.84 7.83
CA PRO A 150 12.34 -2.29 6.49
C PRO A 150 12.90 -3.67 6.13
N ARG A 151 13.88 -4.20 6.88
CA ARG A 151 14.42 -5.56 6.72
C ARG A 151 13.51 -6.65 7.31
N ARG A 152 12.43 -6.26 8.00
CA ARG A 152 11.46 -7.19 8.58
C ARG A 152 10.19 -7.25 7.75
N THR A 153 9.70 -8.47 7.53
CA THR A 153 8.42 -8.65 6.85
C THR A 153 7.29 -8.12 7.74
N THR A 154 6.51 -7.19 7.21
CA THR A 154 5.48 -6.46 7.96
C THR A 154 4.17 -6.43 7.19
N VAL A 155 3.06 -6.75 7.86
CA VAL A 155 1.71 -6.53 7.32
C VAL A 155 1.12 -5.29 7.94
N VAL A 156 0.64 -4.37 7.11
CA VAL A 156 -0.03 -3.13 7.50
C VAL A 156 -1.46 -3.19 7.03
N CYS A 157 -2.41 -3.17 7.97
CA CYS A 157 -3.81 -2.97 7.67
C CYS A 157 -4.22 -1.51 7.87
N ALA A 158 -4.83 -0.89 6.86
CA ALA A 158 -5.42 0.45 6.98
C ALA A 158 -6.55 0.69 5.96
N GLU A 159 -7.09 1.91 5.94
CA GLU A 159 -8.04 2.35 4.91
C GLU A 159 -7.37 2.56 3.55
N GLY A 160 -8.15 2.39 2.48
CA GLY A 160 -7.67 2.52 1.09
C GLY A 160 -6.84 3.79 0.81
N PRO A 161 -7.31 5.00 1.17
CA PRO A 161 -6.55 6.23 0.95
C PRO A 161 -5.20 6.28 1.68
N VAL A 162 -5.14 5.72 2.90
CA VAL A 162 -3.89 5.64 3.68
C VAL A 162 -2.90 4.71 2.99
N LEU A 163 -3.37 3.55 2.53
CA LEU A 163 -2.51 2.56 1.86
C LEU A 163 -2.01 3.06 0.50
N ALA A 164 -2.86 3.74 -0.28
CA ALA A 164 -2.45 4.35 -1.54
C ALA A 164 -1.38 5.43 -1.32
N ALA A 165 -1.58 6.30 -0.33
CA ALA A 165 -0.59 7.31 0.05
C ALA A 165 0.72 6.69 0.53
N LEU A 166 0.65 5.63 1.34
CA LEU A 166 1.82 4.92 1.86
C LEU A 166 2.59 4.20 0.74
N LEU A 167 1.91 3.57 -0.22
CA LEU A 167 2.54 2.96 -1.39
C LEU A 167 3.38 3.97 -2.16
N VAL A 168 2.79 5.12 -2.49
CA VAL A 168 3.50 6.19 -3.21
C VAL A 168 4.66 6.73 -2.38
N ALA A 169 4.48 6.93 -1.08
CA ALA A 169 5.52 7.45 -0.20
C ALA A 169 6.72 6.50 -0.07
N VAL A 170 6.47 5.18 0.04
CA VAL A 170 7.53 4.16 0.06
C VAL A 170 8.26 4.09 -1.28
N ALA A 171 7.52 4.09 -2.39
CA ALA A 171 8.13 4.06 -3.72
C ALA A 171 9.00 5.29 -3.98
N ALA A 172 8.51 6.48 -3.61
CA ALA A 172 9.27 7.73 -3.73
C ALA A 172 10.53 7.73 -2.87
N LEU A 173 10.46 7.21 -1.64
CA LEU A 173 11.61 7.11 -0.73
C LEU A 173 12.73 6.22 -1.32
N ASP A 174 12.36 5.12 -1.96
CA ASP A 174 13.29 4.15 -2.51
C ASP A 174 13.74 4.47 -3.96
N GLY A 175 13.11 5.46 -4.60
CA GLY A 175 13.35 5.84 -6.00
C GLY A 175 12.76 4.87 -7.02
N HIS A 176 11.65 4.20 -6.65
CA HIS A 176 10.97 3.21 -7.46
C HIS A 176 9.86 3.86 -8.30
N ASP A 177 9.85 3.62 -9.61
CA ASP A 177 8.88 4.19 -10.53
C ASP A 177 7.63 3.30 -10.66
N LEU A 178 6.53 3.71 -10.03
CA LEU A 178 5.25 3.00 -10.09
C LEU A 178 4.57 3.10 -11.48
N ALA A 179 4.88 4.13 -12.28
CA ALA A 179 4.24 4.34 -13.57
C ALA A 179 4.62 3.24 -14.58
N HIS A 180 5.84 2.72 -14.48
CA HIS A 180 6.31 1.63 -15.35
C HIS A 180 5.61 0.29 -15.08
N HIS A 181 5.02 0.12 -13.89
CA HIS A 181 4.42 -1.14 -13.46
C HIS A 181 2.89 -1.19 -13.63
N ALA A 182 2.27 -0.17 -14.24
CA ALA A 182 0.81 -0.04 -14.40
C ALA A 182 0.03 -0.23 -13.06
N GLN A 183 0.69 0.05 -11.95
CA GLN A 183 0.15 -0.07 -10.60
C GLN A 183 -0.34 1.29 -10.12
N GLU A 184 -1.17 1.95 -10.94
CA GLU A 184 -1.91 3.08 -10.40
C GLU A 184 -2.80 2.56 -9.27
N PRO A 185 -2.81 3.25 -8.11
CA PRO A 185 -3.80 2.96 -7.10
C PRO A 185 -5.16 3.13 -7.75
N ALA A 186 -5.90 2.03 -7.93
CA ALA A 186 -7.26 2.11 -8.44
C ALA A 186 -8.08 3.08 -7.57
N ASP A 187 -9.00 3.83 -8.17
CA ASP A 187 -9.82 4.86 -7.51
C ASP A 187 -10.46 4.38 -6.19
N ALA A 188 -10.68 3.06 -6.06
CA ALA A 188 -10.95 2.42 -4.78
C ALA A 188 -10.31 1.02 -4.71
N LEU A 189 -9.35 0.85 -3.80
CA LEU A 189 -8.81 -0.46 -3.44
C LEU A 189 -9.94 -1.32 -2.82
N ALA A 190 -10.29 -2.47 -3.41
CA ALA A 190 -11.38 -3.30 -2.87
C ALA A 190 -11.10 -3.81 -1.43
N PRO A 191 -12.11 -4.03 -0.58
CA PRO A 191 -11.92 -4.63 0.74
C PRO A 191 -11.21 -5.99 0.66
N GLY A 192 -10.17 -6.18 1.48
CA GLY A 192 -9.28 -7.35 1.42
C GLY A 192 -8.24 -7.32 0.29
N GLY A 193 -8.24 -6.30 -0.56
CA GLY A 193 -7.21 -6.05 -1.57
C GLY A 193 -6.02 -5.28 -1.00
N GLY A 194 -4.94 -5.19 -1.77
CA GLY A 194 -3.74 -4.50 -1.31
C GLY A 194 -2.56 -4.57 -2.28
N TRP A 195 -1.35 -4.47 -1.73
CA TRP A 195 -0.09 -4.63 -2.44
C TRP A 195 0.93 -5.39 -1.59
N VAL A 196 1.79 -6.17 -2.24
CA VAL A 196 2.98 -6.77 -1.66
C VAL A 196 4.19 -6.03 -2.23
N LEU A 197 4.92 -5.34 -1.36
CA LEU A 197 6.13 -4.59 -1.70
C LEU A 197 7.32 -5.47 -1.31
N HIS A 198 8.00 -6.06 -2.28
CA HIS A 198 9.19 -6.86 -2.06
C HIS A 198 10.41 -5.97 -1.86
N ARG A 199 11.23 -6.31 -0.88
CA ARG A 199 12.41 -5.54 -0.50
C ARG A 199 13.67 -6.40 -0.47
N ASP A 200 14.78 -5.82 -0.92
CA ASP A 200 16.14 -6.37 -0.82
C ASP A 200 16.97 -5.42 0.05
N ASP A 201 17.45 -5.91 1.20
CA ASP A 201 18.13 -5.11 2.23
C ASP A 201 17.36 -3.82 2.59
N GLY A 202 16.04 -3.94 2.70
CA GLY A 202 15.14 -2.86 3.06
C GLY A 202 14.73 -1.92 1.92
N ARG A 203 15.31 -2.04 0.72
CA ARG A 203 14.95 -1.20 -0.44
C ARG A 203 13.88 -1.88 -1.31
N LEU A 204 12.88 -1.13 -1.75
CA LEU A 204 11.86 -1.61 -2.67
C LEU A 204 12.46 -2.05 -4.01
N VAL A 205 12.19 -3.30 -4.41
CA VAL A 205 12.65 -3.88 -5.68
C VAL A 205 11.51 -4.29 -6.60
N ASP A 206 10.34 -4.62 -6.05
CA ASP A 206 9.18 -5.06 -6.80
C ASP A 206 7.90 -4.78 -6.01
N VAL A 207 6.80 -4.56 -6.72
CA VAL A 207 5.48 -4.34 -6.14
C VAL A 207 4.52 -5.27 -6.87
N LYS A 208 3.61 -5.92 -6.15
CA LYS A 208 2.59 -6.78 -6.75
C LYS A 208 1.21 -6.48 -6.17
N PRO A 209 0.15 -6.40 -6.99
CA PRO A 209 -1.19 -6.26 -6.46
C PRO A 209 -1.58 -7.52 -5.67
N LEU A 210 -2.16 -7.31 -4.50
CA LEU A 210 -2.81 -8.34 -3.70
C LEU A 210 -4.30 -8.28 -4.01
N SER A 211 -4.83 -9.36 -4.57
CA SER A 211 -6.26 -9.49 -4.82
C SER A 211 -6.73 -10.83 -4.30
N VAL A 212 -7.63 -10.80 -3.32
CA VAL A 212 -8.32 -12.00 -2.86
C VAL A 212 -9.67 -12.05 -3.55
N ARG A 213 -9.83 -13.01 -4.45
CA ARG A 213 -11.12 -13.32 -5.09
C ARG A 213 -11.98 -14.14 -4.14
#